data_AF-A0A259F1U0-F1
#
_entry.id   AF-A0A259F1U0-F1
#
_cell.length_a   1.000
_cell.length_b   1.000
_cell.length_c   1.000
_cell.angle_alpha   90.00
_cell.angle_beta   90.00
_cell.angle_gamma   90.00
#
_symmetry.space_group_name_H-M   'P 1'
#
loop_
_entity.id
_entity.type
_entity.pdbx_description
1 polymer ?
#
loop_
_entity_poly.entity_id
_entity_poly.type
_entity_poly.pdbx_seq_one_letter_code
_entity_poly.pdbx_strand_id
1 'polypeptide(L)'
;MCDTCGCNLTPGNQHLAFKPVAKGATAVSVLKGLLAKNDDQAAHNREHFDRRGLLAINLMSSPGSGKTALLEATLVALKNEFTCAVIEGDLETENDAERIRAKGVQAHQIVTGTACHLDAHLVHNALHHMTLDGVDLLFIENVGNLVCPASFDLGQHLNVTLLSVTEGDDKPAKYPVMFRAADAMLLTKTDLLAVLDDFDCDKAEANLRNLANPAPVMRLSARKELDMEAWYAWLREQLAAQRARVAQGQSRRPAIQSDGQTYHSTTVC
;
A
#
# COMPACT_ATOMS: atom_id res chain seq x y z
N MET A 1 0.27 -8.93 -15.81
CA MET A 1 1.44 -9.65 -15.28
C MET A 1 1.03 -10.64 -14.18
N CYS A 2 0.16 -10.25 -13.24
CA CYS A 2 -0.34 -11.15 -12.20
C CYS A 2 -1.18 -12.35 -12.73
N ASP A 3 -1.86 -12.18 -13.88
CA ASP A 3 -2.65 -13.22 -14.58
C ASP A 3 -1.86 -14.40 -15.16
N THR A 4 -0.53 -14.40 -15.06
CA THR A 4 0.33 -15.45 -15.65
C THR A 4 1.49 -15.90 -14.74
N CYS A 5 1.85 -15.12 -13.73
CA CYS A 5 3.03 -15.40 -12.90
C CYS A 5 2.78 -16.42 -11.77
N GLY A 6 1.51 -16.71 -11.44
CA GLY A 6 1.15 -17.60 -10.33
C GLY A 6 1.21 -16.94 -8.94
N CYS A 7 1.62 -15.69 -8.85
CA CYS A 7 1.64 -14.92 -7.59
C CYS A 7 0.25 -14.64 -7.01
N ASN A 8 -0.84 -14.91 -7.72
CA ASN A 8 -2.20 -14.68 -7.19
C ASN A 8 -2.58 -15.64 -6.06
N LEU A 9 -1.81 -16.69 -5.82
CA LEU A 9 -2.03 -17.59 -4.69
C LEU A 9 -1.24 -17.10 -3.47
N THR A 10 -1.95 -16.76 -2.40
CA THR A 10 -1.37 -16.43 -1.11
C THR A 10 -1.86 -17.44 -0.05
N PRO A 11 -1.26 -17.50 1.14
CA PRO A 11 -1.83 -18.27 2.24
C PRO A 11 -3.28 -17.86 2.59
N GLY A 12 -3.66 -16.59 2.37
CA GLY A 12 -4.99 -16.07 2.65
C GLY A 12 -6.08 -16.59 1.70
N ASN A 13 -5.74 -16.81 0.43
CA ASN A 13 -6.69 -17.19 -0.61
C ASN A 13 -6.50 -18.64 -1.13
N GLN A 14 -5.54 -19.39 -0.57
CA GLN A 14 -5.18 -20.73 -1.04
C GLN A 14 -6.37 -21.70 -1.12
N HIS A 15 -7.31 -21.57 -0.17
CA HIS A 15 -8.53 -22.36 -0.09
C HIS A 15 -9.49 -22.15 -1.29
N LEU A 16 -9.35 -21.06 -2.06
CA LEU A 16 -10.13 -20.79 -3.26
C LEU A 16 -9.59 -21.56 -4.49
N ALA A 17 -8.31 -21.91 -4.50
CA ALA A 17 -7.67 -22.59 -5.63
C ALA A 17 -7.93 -24.10 -5.68
N PHE A 18 -8.34 -24.71 -4.56
CA PHE A 18 -8.60 -26.15 -4.48
C PHE A 18 -10.06 -26.55 -4.68
N LYS A 19 -10.93 -25.60 -5.06
CA LYS A 19 -12.32 -25.94 -5.45
C LYS A 19 -12.32 -26.64 -6.80
N PRO A 20 -13.21 -27.62 -7.05
CA PRO A 20 -13.28 -28.31 -8.33
C PRO A 20 -13.44 -27.31 -9.46
N VAL A 21 -12.42 -27.19 -10.31
CA VAL A 21 -12.47 -26.29 -11.44
C VAL A 21 -13.41 -26.89 -12.49
N ALA A 22 -14.33 -26.09 -13.02
CA ALA A 22 -15.25 -26.55 -14.04
C ALA A 22 -14.48 -27.15 -15.24
N LYS A 23 -15.01 -28.23 -15.84
CA LYS A 23 -14.43 -28.81 -17.06
C LYS A 23 -14.28 -27.71 -18.12
N GLY A 24 -13.05 -27.45 -18.56
CA GLY A 24 -12.72 -26.45 -19.58
C GLY A 24 -12.11 -25.14 -19.07
N ALA A 25 -11.86 -25.00 -17.76
CA ALA A 25 -11.16 -23.82 -17.23
C ALA A 25 -9.67 -23.79 -17.61
N THR A 26 -9.20 -22.59 -17.97
CA THR A 26 -7.79 -22.30 -18.27
C THR A 26 -7.11 -21.65 -17.06
N ALA A 27 -5.78 -21.72 -16.97
CA ALA A 27 -5.01 -21.05 -15.89
C ALA A 27 -5.36 -19.56 -15.76
N VAL A 28 -5.53 -18.86 -16.89
CA VAL A 28 -5.94 -17.44 -16.93
C VAL A 28 -7.33 -17.24 -16.32
N SER A 29 -8.29 -18.12 -16.61
CA SER A 29 -9.65 -18.01 -16.05
C SER A 29 -9.68 -18.22 -14.53
N VAL A 30 -8.84 -19.12 -14.01
CA VAL A 30 -8.69 -19.35 -12.57
C VAL A 30 -8.05 -18.13 -11.89
N LEU A 31 -6.98 -17.58 -12.48
CA LEU A 31 -6.26 -16.43 -11.94
C LEU A 31 -7.12 -15.17 -11.89
N LYS A 32 -7.95 -14.93 -12.92
CA LYS A 32 -8.96 -13.86 -12.91
C LYS A 32 -10.05 -14.08 -11.85
N GLY A 33 -10.46 -15.33 -11.64
CA GLY A 33 -11.41 -15.68 -10.58
C GLY A 33 -10.87 -15.37 -9.18
N LEU A 34 -9.57 -15.59 -8.94
CA LEU A 34 -8.92 -15.25 -7.68
C LEU A 34 -8.85 -13.74 -7.46
N LEU A 35 -8.51 -12.95 -8.49
CA LEU A 35 -8.51 -11.48 -8.39
C LEU A 35 -9.91 -10.93 -8.13
N ALA A 36 -10.94 -11.44 -8.79
CA ALA A 36 -12.31 -11.03 -8.51
C ALA A 36 -12.73 -11.34 -7.07
N LYS A 37 -12.29 -12.48 -6.51
CA LYS A 37 -12.54 -12.84 -5.11
C LYS A 37 -11.78 -11.94 -4.13
N ASN A 38 -10.56 -11.53 -4.50
CA ASN A 38 -9.83 -10.51 -3.76
C ASN A 38 -10.60 -9.18 -3.73
N ASP A 39 -11.13 -8.73 -4.87
CA ASP A 39 -11.88 -7.47 -4.96
C ASP A 39 -13.17 -7.51 -4.13
N ASP A 40 -13.89 -8.64 -4.15
CA ASP A 40 -15.05 -8.87 -3.28
C ASP A 40 -14.67 -8.71 -1.80
N GLN A 41 -13.55 -9.33 -1.39
CA GLN A 41 -13.06 -9.27 -0.02
C GLN A 41 -12.56 -7.86 0.36
N ALA A 42 -11.90 -7.16 -0.57
CA ALA A 42 -11.42 -5.80 -0.37
C ALA A 42 -12.59 -4.83 -0.17
N ALA A 43 -13.68 -4.99 -0.93
CA ALA A 43 -14.90 -4.22 -0.74
C ALA A 43 -15.49 -4.43 0.65
N HIS A 44 -15.49 -5.66 1.16
CA HIS A 44 -15.94 -5.97 2.52
C HIS A 44 -15.04 -5.36 3.60
N ASN A 45 -13.71 -5.44 3.44
CA ASN A 45 -12.77 -4.78 4.36
C ASN A 45 -12.99 -3.27 4.41
N ARG A 46 -13.14 -2.65 3.23
CA ARG A 46 -13.40 -1.22 3.09
C ARG A 46 -14.69 -0.79 3.77
N GLU A 47 -15.75 -1.58 3.63
CA GLU A 47 -17.02 -1.31 4.32
C GLU A 47 -16.83 -1.29 5.85
N HIS A 48 -16.00 -2.18 6.41
CA HIS A 48 -15.66 -2.14 7.83
C HIS A 48 -14.91 -0.88 8.24
N PHE A 49 -14.06 -0.34 7.37
CA PHE A 49 -13.32 0.89 7.62
C PHE A 49 -14.24 2.12 7.52
N ASP A 50 -15.05 2.19 6.46
CA ASP A 50 -16.01 3.27 6.22
C ASP A 50 -17.02 3.37 7.38
N ARG A 51 -17.58 2.25 7.85
CA ARG A 51 -18.51 2.24 9.01
C ARG A 51 -17.91 2.84 10.28
N ARG A 52 -16.58 2.83 10.42
CA ARG A 52 -15.85 3.41 11.56
C ARG A 52 -15.31 4.81 11.29
N GLY A 53 -15.43 5.31 10.06
CA GLY A 53 -14.87 6.59 9.65
C GLY A 53 -13.34 6.64 9.71
N LEU A 54 -12.67 5.48 9.76
CA LEU A 54 -11.21 5.39 9.82
C LEU A 54 -10.60 5.46 8.42
N LEU A 55 -9.39 5.97 8.33
CA LEU A 55 -8.62 6.03 7.09
C LEU A 55 -7.57 4.91 7.04
N ALA A 56 -7.84 3.88 6.25
CA ALA A 56 -6.87 2.84 5.88
C ALA A 56 -5.93 3.30 4.75
N ILE A 57 -4.62 3.15 4.94
CA ILE A 57 -3.55 3.57 4.03
C ILE A 57 -2.58 2.40 3.79
N ASN A 58 -2.35 2.03 2.54
CA ASN A 58 -1.38 1.01 2.14
C ASN A 58 -0.03 1.66 1.80
N LEU A 59 1.02 1.30 2.54
CA LEU A 59 2.39 1.74 2.30
C LEU A 59 3.11 0.71 1.41
N MET A 60 3.53 1.13 0.23
CA MET A 60 4.21 0.30 -0.76
C MET A 60 5.59 0.87 -1.10
N SER A 61 6.59 0.02 -1.27
CA SER A 61 7.95 0.45 -1.56
C SER A 61 8.83 -0.72 -1.97
N SER A 62 10.07 -0.47 -2.37
CA SER A 62 11.13 -1.50 -2.35
C SER A 62 11.47 -1.94 -0.91
N PRO A 63 12.14 -3.08 -0.72
CA PRO A 63 12.76 -3.41 0.56
C PRO A 63 13.72 -2.30 1.01
N GLY A 64 13.65 -1.91 2.29
CA GLY A 64 14.57 -0.92 2.85
C GLY A 64 14.31 0.54 2.47
N SER A 65 13.21 0.89 1.79
CA SER A 65 12.87 2.30 1.48
C SER A 65 12.46 3.12 2.71
N GLY A 66 12.27 2.48 3.87
CA GLY A 66 12.04 3.15 5.16
C GLY A 66 10.59 3.22 5.64
N LYS A 67 9.70 2.32 5.20
CA LYS A 67 8.30 2.24 5.65
C LYS A 67 8.16 2.19 7.17
N THR A 68 8.81 1.22 7.83
CA THR A 68 8.73 1.11 9.30
C THR A 68 9.29 2.34 10.01
N ALA A 69 10.36 2.95 9.49
CA ALA A 69 10.93 4.17 10.07
C ALA A 69 9.97 5.37 9.92
N LEU A 70 9.28 5.48 8.77
CA LEU A 70 8.22 6.46 8.55
C LEU A 70 7.07 6.25 9.55
N LEU A 71 6.64 5.00 9.74
CA LEU A 71 5.60 4.66 10.72
C LEU A 71 6.03 5.03 12.13
N GLU A 72 7.20 4.61 12.59
CA GLU A 72 7.71 4.95 13.94
C GLU A 72 7.68 6.47 14.19
N ALA A 73 8.18 7.27 13.24
CA ALA A 73 8.19 8.73 13.37
C ALA A 73 6.77 9.32 13.38
N THR A 74 5.90 8.83 12.48
CA THR A 74 4.51 9.28 12.37
C THR A 74 3.71 8.98 13.63
N LEU A 75 3.84 7.77 14.16
CA LEU A 75 3.13 7.32 15.36
C LEU A 75 3.56 8.12 16.60
N VAL A 76 4.84 8.45 16.72
CA VAL A 76 5.33 9.28 17.83
C VAL A 76 4.83 10.71 17.71
N ALA A 77 4.89 11.31 16.52
CA ALA A 77 4.50 12.69 16.28
C ALA A 77 2.99 12.91 16.48
N LEU A 78 2.16 11.99 15.99
CA LEU A 78 0.70 12.16 15.94
C LEU A 78 -0.05 11.47 17.09
N LYS A 79 0.64 10.87 18.07
CA LYS A 79 0.02 10.11 19.17
C LYS A 79 -1.03 10.87 20.00
N ASN A 80 -0.91 12.20 20.07
CA ASN A 80 -1.83 13.06 20.83
C ASN A 80 -2.98 13.60 19.95
N GLU A 81 -2.92 13.35 18.64
CA GLU A 81 -3.90 13.82 17.66
C GLU A 81 -4.78 12.68 17.15
N PHE A 82 -4.19 11.50 16.92
CA PHE A 82 -4.85 10.36 16.30
C PHE A 82 -4.57 9.05 17.04
N THR A 83 -5.59 8.20 17.08
CA THR A 83 -5.42 6.79 17.45
C THR A 83 -5.06 6.00 16.20
N CYS A 84 -3.87 5.41 16.19
CA CYS A 84 -3.36 4.65 15.05
C CYS A 84 -3.38 3.14 15.32
N ALA A 85 -3.47 2.35 14.25
CA ALA A 85 -3.22 0.91 14.26
C ALA A 85 -2.41 0.52 13.03
N VAL A 86 -1.68 -0.60 13.11
CA VAL A 86 -0.80 -1.06 12.02
C VAL A 86 -1.02 -2.54 11.72
N ILE A 87 -1.07 -2.87 10.43
CA ILE A 87 -0.91 -4.23 9.92
C ILE A 87 0.45 -4.28 9.24
N GLU A 88 1.30 -5.20 9.69
CA GLU A 88 2.66 -5.38 9.16
C GLU A 88 2.70 -6.62 8.26
N GLY A 89 3.13 -6.46 7.00
CA GLY A 89 3.31 -7.55 6.05
C GLY A 89 4.78 -7.84 5.81
N ASP A 90 5.27 -8.96 6.33
CA ASP A 90 6.65 -9.44 6.12
C ASP A 90 6.65 -10.93 5.75
N LEU A 91 7.75 -11.42 5.20
CA LEU A 91 7.89 -12.82 4.79
C LEU A 91 7.98 -13.75 6.00
N GLU A 92 8.77 -13.38 7.02
CA GLU A 92 9.16 -14.31 8.09
C GLU A 92 9.25 -13.69 9.49
N THR A 93 9.52 -12.38 9.64
CA THR A 93 9.87 -11.80 10.96
C THR A 93 8.74 -10.99 11.59
N GLU A 94 8.70 -10.93 12.93
CA GLU A 94 7.81 -10.03 13.69
C GLU A 94 8.48 -8.70 14.07
N ASN A 95 9.72 -8.48 13.63
CA ASN A 95 10.58 -7.40 14.12
C ASN A 95 9.93 -6.02 13.97
N ASP A 96 9.27 -5.78 12.84
CA ASP A 96 8.63 -4.49 12.56
C ASP A 96 7.36 -4.31 13.42
N ALA A 97 6.55 -5.36 13.58
CA ALA A 97 5.39 -5.32 14.47
C ALA A 97 5.78 -5.10 15.95
N GLU A 98 6.85 -5.71 16.43
CA GLU A 98 7.38 -5.46 17.78
C GLU A 98 7.84 -4.02 17.97
N ARG A 99 8.54 -3.46 16.97
CA ARG A 99 8.98 -2.06 17.00
C ARG A 99 7.80 -1.09 17.07
N ILE A 100 6.71 -1.37 16.35
CA ILE A 100 5.49 -0.56 16.43
C ILE A 100 4.80 -0.73 17.78
N ARG A 101 4.66 -1.97 18.30
CA ARG A 101 4.07 -2.22 19.63
C ARG A 101 4.85 -1.52 20.74
N ALA A 102 6.18 -1.41 20.62
CA ALA A 102 7.02 -0.67 21.56
C ALA A 102 6.73 0.84 21.59
N LYS A 103 6.01 1.39 20.59
CA LYS A 103 5.50 2.78 20.59
C LYS A 103 4.13 2.93 21.27
N GLY A 104 3.57 1.84 21.81
CA GLY A 104 2.24 1.84 22.43
C GLY A 104 1.09 1.75 21.43
N VAL A 105 1.38 1.35 20.19
CA VAL A 105 0.41 1.25 19.10
C VAL A 105 0.09 -0.22 18.83
N GLN A 106 -1.19 -0.55 18.63
CA GLN A 106 -1.59 -1.90 18.27
C GLN A 106 -1.05 -2.24 16.87
N ALA A 107 -0.27 -3.31 16.77
CA ALA A 107 0.23 -3.83 15.51
C ALA A 107 0.05 -5.35 15.40
N HIS A 108 -0.47 -5.80 14.26
CA HIS A 108 -0.63 -7.21 13.93
C HIS A 108 0.29 -7.60 12.78
N GLN A 109 1.10 -8.64 12.99
CA GLN A 109 1.96 -9.19 11.95
C GLN A 109 1.17 -10.16 11.06
N ILE A 110 1.32 -10.02 9.75
CA ILE A 110 0.96 -11.01 8.75
C ILE A 110 2.27 -11.62 8.24
N VAL A 111 2.45 -12.91 8.50
CA VAL A 111 3.55 -13.70 7.92
C VAL A 111 3.09 -14.21 6.55
N THR A 112 3.67 -13.64 5.50
CA THR A 112 3.29 -13.94 4.11
C THR A 112 3.96 -15.20 3.56
N GLY A 113 4.99 -15.70 4.25
CA GLY A 113 5.80 -16.84 3.83
C GLY A 113 6.53 -16.52 2.53
N THR A 114 6.08 -17.10 1.42
CA THR A 114 6.68 -16.87 0.10
C THR A 114 5.93 -15.84 -0.75
N ALA A 115 4.79 -15.31 -0.27
CA ALA A 115 4.01 -14.36 -1.04
C ALA A 115 4.70 -12.98 -1.11
N CYS A 116 4.75 -12.42 -2.32
CA CYS A 116 5.45 -11.16 -2.62
C CYS A 116 4.64 -9.88 -2.32
N HIS A 117 3.45 -10.01 -1.72
CA HIS A 117 2.47 -8.96 -1.45
C HIS A 117 1.43 -9.44 -0.42
N LEU A 118 0.70 -8.50 0.16
CA LEU A 118 -0.54 -8.76 0.89
C LEU A 118 -1.75 -8.84 -0.06
N ASP A 119 -2.77 -9.60 0.31
CA ASP A 119 -4.07 -9.60 -0.34
C ASP A 119 -5.20 -9.25 0.66
N ALA A 120 -6.41 -9.01 0.15
CA ALA A 120 -7.54 -8.62 0.99
C ALA A 120 -7.95 -9.70 2.01
N HIS A 121 -7.70 -10.98 1.73
CA HIS A 121 -8.04 -12.07 2.66
C HIS A 121 -7.07 -12.10 3.84
N LEU A 122 -5.78 -11.88 3.60
CA LEU A 122 -4.78 -11.74 4.65
C LEU A 122 -5.10 -10.55 5.55
N VAL A 123 -5.41 -9.39 4.95
CA VAL A 123 -5.83 -8.21 5.72
C VAL A 123 -7.11 -8.50 6.49
N HIS A 124 -8.12 -9.11 5.87
CA HIS A 124 -9.36 -9.47 6.54
C HIS A 124 -9.12 -10.34 7.78
N ASN A 125 -8.26 -11.35 7.66
CA ASN A 125 -7.90 -12.22 8.78
C ASN A 125 -7.23 -11.45 9.91
N ALA A 126 -6.30 -10.55 9.59
CA ALA A 126 -5.66 -9.68 10.59
C ALA A 126 -6.67 -8.80 11.34
N LEU A 127 -7.71 -8.30 10.67
CA LEU A 127 -8.75 -7.47 11.30
C LEU A 127 -9.49 -8.19 12.43
N HIS A 128 -9.61 -9.52 12.42
CA HIS A 128 -10.23 -10.29 13.51
C HIS A 128 -9.39 -10.31 14.79
N HIS A 129 -8.11 -9.94 14.71
CA HIS A 129 -7.18 -9.88 15.83
C HIS A 129 -6.97 -8.46 16.37
N MET A 130 -7.72 -7.48 15.86
CA MET A 130 -7.50 -6.06 16.13
C MET A 130 -8.79 -5.40 16.62
N THR A 131 -8.68 -4.54 17.63
CA THR A 131 -9.78 -3.64 18.01
C THR A 131 -9.62 -2.35 17.22
N LEU A 132 -10.59 -2.05 16.36
CA LEU A 132 -10.57 -0.85 15.50
C LEU A 132 -11.53 0.26 15.96
N ASP A 133 -12.28 0.04 17.03
CA ASP A 133 -13.19 1.06 17.53
C ASP A 133 -12.39 2.24 18.11
N GLY A 134 -12.67 3.44 17.60
CA GLY A 134 -11.91 4.65 17.94
C GLY A 134 -10.57 4.81 17.22
N VAL A 135 -10.19 3.89 16.32
CA VAL A 135 -9.01 4.07 15.45
C VAL A 135 -9.32 5.09 14.36
N ASP A 136 -8.41 6.04 14.18
CA ASP A 136 -8.48 7.08 13.17
C ASP A 136 -7.73 6.70 11.89
N LEU A 137 -6.51 6.19 12.06
CA LEU A 137 -5.60 5.82 10.97
C LEU A 137 -5.23 4.33 11.09
N LEU A 138 -5.46 3.57 10.02
CA LEU A 138 -4.95 2.21 9.89
C LEU A 138 -3.87 2.20 8.81
N PHE A 139 -2.63 1.94 9.19
CA PHE A 139 -1.55 1.72 8.23
C PHE A 139 -1.43 0.24 7.91
N ILE A 140 -1.31 -0.08 6.63
CA ILE A 140 -0.97 -1.42 6.13
C ILE A 140 0.42 -1.29 5.52
N GLU A 141 1.45 -1.73 6.25
CA GLU A 141 2.80 -1.82 5.72
C GLU A 141 2.89 -3.08 4.85
N ASN A 142 2.91 -2.89 3.53
CA ASN A 142 2.96 -4.01 2.59
C ASN A 142 4.36 -4.60 2.50
N VAL A 143 4.46 -5.78 1.88
CA VAL A 143 5.75 -6.39 1.58
C VAL A 143 6.59 -5.45 0.71
N GLY A 144 7.89 -5.37 0.97
CA GLY A 144 8.82 -4.58 0.15
C GLY A 144 8.91 -5.11 -1.28
N ASN A 145 8.12 -4.56 -2.19
CA ASN A 145 8.05 -4.93 -3.60
C ASN A 145 7.38 -3.81 -4.43
N LEU A 146 8.01 -3.40 -5.53
CA LEU A 146 7.47 -2.39 -6.46
C LEU A 146 6.63 -2.97 -7.62
N VAL A 147 6.34 -4.27 -7.61
CA VAL A 147 5.61 -4.95 -8.69
C VAL A 147 4.28 -5.52 -8.19
N CYS A 148 4.31 -6.58 -7.38
CA CYS A 148 3.11 -7.32 -7.00
C CYS A 148 2.04 -6.46 -6.29
N PRO A 149 2.37 -5.63 -5.26
CA PRO A 149 1.35 -5.00 -4.42
C PRO A 149 0.41 -4.04 -5.15
N ALA A 150 0.85 -3.45 -6.27
CA ALA A 150 0.06 -2.49 -7.03
C ALA A 150 -1.17 -3.10 -7.73
N SER A 151 -1.25 -4.43 -7.80
CA SER A 151 -2.32 -5.15 -8.49
C SER A 151 -3.40 -5.71 -7.56
N PHE A 152 -3.28 -5.51 -6.24
CA PHE A 152 -4.18 -6.13 -5.25
C PHE A 152 -4.85 -5.06 -4.39
N ASP A 153 -6.18 -5.03 -4.44
CA ASP A 153 -6.97 -4.25 -3.49
C ASP A 153 -6.95 -4.96 -2.13
N LEU A 154 -6.71 -4.23 -1.06
CA LEU A 154 -6.77 -4.74 0.32
C LEU A 154 -7.99 -4.20 1.07
N GLY A 155 -8.70 -3.22 0.49
CA GLY A 155 -9.73 -2.42 1.15
C GLY A 155 -9.24 -1.04 1.60
N GLN A 156 -7.97 -0.69 1.36
CA GLN A 156 -7.36 0.61 1.72
C GLN A 156 -7.97 1.76 0.93
N HIS A 157 -8.11 2.95 1.51
CA HIS A 157 -8.61 4.12 0.78
C HIS A 157 -7.52 4.80 -0.05
N LEU A 158 -6.27 4.67 0.39
CA LEU A 158 -5.12 5.38 -0.15
C LEU A 158 -3.93 4.45 -0.31
N ASN A 159 -3.19 4.66 -1.39
CA ASN A 159 -1.90 4.06 -1.66
C ASN A 159 -0.80 5.12 -1.52
N VAL A 160 0.20 4.86 -0.69
CA VAL A 160 1.38 5.74 -0.56
C VAL A 160 2.61 4.96 -0.98
N THR A 161 3.32 5.47 -1.99
CA THR A 161 4.53 4.83 -2.51
C THR A 161 5.76 5.55 -2.00
N LEU A 162 6.66 4.83 -1.34
CA LEU A 162 7.96 5.35 -0.92
C LEU A 162 9.01 5.02 -1.99
N LEU A 163 9.83 6.02 -2.32
CA LEU A 163 11.02 5.90 -3.16
C LEU A 163 12.20 6.47 -2.38
N SER A 164 13.12 5.61 -1.93
CA SER A 164 14.34 6.07 -1.28
C SER A 164 15.29 6.68 -2.30
N VAL A 165 15.95 7.77 -1.95
CA VAL A 165 16.96 8.42 -2.82
C VAL A 165 18.11 7.47 -3.21
N THR A 166 18.34 6.42 -2.41
CA THR A 166 19.34 5.38 -2.71
C THR A 166 18.92 4.41 -3.82
N GLU A 167 17.68 4.49 -4.31
CA GLU A 167 17.17 3.55 -5.32
C GLU A 167 17.37 4.08 -6.74
N GLY A 168 17.56 5.39 -6.93
CA GLY A 168 17.65 6.04 -8.24
C GLY A 168 16.33 6.70 -8.69
N ASP A 169 16.43 7.85 -9.36
CA ASP A 169 15.30 8.73 -9.72
C ASP A 169 14.40 8.20 -10.87
N ASP A 170 14.81 7.12 -11.53
CA ASP A 170 14.15 6.52 -12.68
C ASP A 170 13.07 5.49 -12.33
N LYS A 171 12.89 5.18 -11.04
CA LYS A 171 11.96 4.15 -10.57
C LYS A 171 10.51 4.38 -10.98
N PRO A 172 9.97 5.61 -10.99
CA PRO A 172 8.60 5.81 -11.46
C PRO A 172 8.42 5.34 -12.91
N ALA A 173 9.37 5.65 -13.79
CA ALA A 173 9.32 5.20 -15.18
C ALA A 173 9.50 3.67 -15.33
N LYS A 174 10.33 3.05 -14.47
CA LYS A 174 10.58 1.59 -14.49
C LYS A 174 9.46 0.75 -13.89
N TYR A 175 8.71 1.28 -12.93
CA TYR A 175 7.64 0.57 -12.22
C TYR A 175 6.29 1.29 -12.37
N PRO A 176 5.82 1.54 -13.60
CA PRO A 176 4.73 2.46 -13.87
C PRO A 176 3.40 2.03 -13.24
N VAL A 177 3.16 0.73 -13.05
CA VAL A 177 1.93 0.21 -12.42
C VAL A 177 1.83 0.68 -10.96
N MET A 178 2.93 0.56 -10.20
CA MET A 178 3.03 1.02 -8.82
C MET A 178 2.84 2.53 -8.70
N PHE A 179 3.62 3.28 -9.47
CA PHE A 179 3.63 4.74 -9.34
C PHE A 179 2.38 5.40 -9.93
N ARG A 180 1.63 4.75 -10.84
CA ARG A 180 0.28 5.23 -11.24
C ARG A 180 -0.78 5.02 -10.16
N ALA A 181 -0.63 3.97 -9.36
CA ALA A 181 -1.57 3.62 -8.29
C ALA A 181 -1.41 4.48 -7.03
N ALA A 182 -0.32 5.27 -6.93
CA ALA A 182 -0.01 6.09 -5.77
C ALA A 182 -0.94 7.31 -5.65
N ASP A 183 -1.53 7.50 -4.48
CA ASP A 183 -2.22 8.74 -4.08
C ASP A 183 -1.24 9.77 -3.46
N ALA A 184 -0.06 9.33 -3.04
CA ALA A 184 1.08 10.16 -2.66
C ALA A 184 2.40 9.44 -2.95
N MET A 185 3.44 10.20 -3.33
CA MET A 185 4.81 9.68 -3.43
C MET A 185 5.69 10.34 -2.37
N LEU A 186 6.40 9.52 -1.59
CA LEU A 186 7.37 10.00 -0.61
C LEU A 186 8.79 9.71 -1.10
N LEU A 187 9.57 10.76 -1.34
CA LEU A 187 11.00 10.67 -1.53
C LEU A 187 11.67 10.58 -0.16
N THR A 188 12.18 9.41 0.19
CA THR A 188 12.68 9.11 1.53
C THR A 188 14.20 9.11 1.61
N LYS A 189 14.72 9.26 2.83
CA LYS A 189 16.16 9.34 3.14
C LYS A 189 16.85 10.54 2.48
N THR A 190 16.14 11.65 2.36
CA THR A 190 16.65 12.88 1.72
C THR A 190 17.84 13.49 2.45
N ASP A 191 18.09 13.10 3.69
CA ASP A 191 19.33 13.42 4.42
C ASP A 191 20.59 12.91 3.70
N LEU A 192 20.47 11.88 2.86
CA LEU A 192 21.59 11.33 2.09
C LEU A 192 21.90 12.11 0.80
N LEU A 193 21.04 13.05 0.37
CA LEU A 193 21.29 13.86 -0.84
C LEU A 193 22.53 14.76 -0.70
N ALA A 194 23.01 15.01 0.52
CA ALA A 194 24.26 15.71 0.75
C ALA A 194 25.51 14.92 0.30
N VAL A 195 25.38 13.59 0.14
CA VAL A 195 26.48 12.67 -0.21
C VAL A 195 26.19 11.80 -1.43
N LEU A 196 24.96 11.81 -1.95
CA LEU A 196 24.55 11.14 -3.19
C LEU A 196 24.43 12.17 -4.30
N ASP A 197 25.20 12.00 -5.37
CA ASP A 197 25.24 12.90 -6.53
C ASP A 197 24.44 12.37 -7.74
N ASP A 198 23.87 11.17 -7.64
CA ASP A 198 23.21 10.44 -8.73
C ASP A 198 21.68 10.40 -8.64
N PHE A 199 21.08 11.05 -7.64
CA PHE A 199 19.62 11.16 -7.50
C PHE A 199 19.11 12.59 -7.65
N ASP A 200 18.20 12.79 -8.60
CA ASP A 200 17.50 14.07 -8.80
C ASP A 200 16.02 13.96 -8.41
N CYS A 201 15.60 14.71 -7.39
CA CYS A 201 14.22 14.73 -6.92
C CYS A 201 13.24 15.29 -7.96
N ASP A 202 13.64 16.29 -8.74
CA ASP A 202 12.80 16.93 -9.75
C ASP A 202 12.60 15.98 -10.93
N LYS A 203 13.65 15.23 -11.28
CA LYS A 203 13.57 14.15 -12.28
C LYS A 203 12.68 12.99 -11.82
N ALA A 204 12.76 12.59 -10.55
CA ALA A 204 11.86 11.58 -9.99
C ALA A 204 10.39 12.04 -10.05
N GLU A 205 10.11 13.30 -9.68
CA GLU A 205 8.78 13.88 -9.82
C GLU A 205 8.33 13.96 -11.29
N ALA A 206 9.20 14.41 -12.20
CA ALA A 206 8.89 14.45 -13.63
C ALA A 206 8.53 13.06 -14.17
N ASN A 207 9.24 12.00 -13.75
CA ASN A 207 8.91 10.63 -14.12
C ASN A 207 7.51 10.21 -13.60
N LEU A 208 7.11 10.62 -12.40
CA LEU A 208 5.74 10.40 -11.90
C LEU A 208 4.69 11.14 -12.75
N ARG A 209 4.96 12.41 -13.09
CA ARG A 209 4.06 13.22 -13.94
C ARG A 209 3.91 12.63 -15.34
N ASN A 210 4.97 12.08 -15.90
CA ASN A 210 4.93 11.39 -17.20
C ASN A 210 4.03 10.14 -17.21
N LEU A 211 3.70 9.60 -16.04
CA LEU A 211 2.69 8.54 -15.90
C LEU A 211 1.26 9.06 -15.80
N ALA A 212 1.05 10.37 -15.98
CA ALA A 212 -0.20 11.08 -15.75
C ALA A 212 -0.73 10.95 -14.30
N ASN A 213 0.17 10.81 -13.32
CA ASN A 213 -0.22 10.80 -11.91
C ASN A 213 -0.04 12.20 -11.27
N PRO A 214 -1.13 12.85 -10.80
CA PRO A 214 -1.08 14.15 -10.13
C PRO A 214 -0.73 14.09 -8.63
N ALA A 215 -0.44 12.91 -8.07
CA ALA A 215 -0.19 12.73 -6.64
C ALA A 215 0.90 13.68 -6.10
N PRO A 216 0.73 14.25 -4.89
CA PRO A 216 1.75 15.07 -4.26
C PRO A 216 3.04 14.28 -4.05
N VAL A 217 4.17 14.95 -4.27
CA VAL A 217 5.51 14.43 -4.00
C VAL A 217 6.06 15.14 -2.78
N MET A 218 6.38 14.38 -1.73
CA MET A 218 6.93 14.93 -0.48
C MET A 218 8.33 14.38 -0.24
N ARG A 219 9.26 15.26 0.13
CA ARG A 219 10.66 14.93 0.44
C ARG A 219 10.79 14.85 1.96
N LEU A 220 11.36 13.75 2.48
CA LEU A 220 11.52 13.60 3.93
C LEU A 220 12.64 12.64 4.32
N SER A 221 13.06 12.75 5.59
CA SER A 221 13.85 11.74 6.27
C SER A 221 13.31 11.47 7.65
N ALA A 222 12.65 10.31 7.82
CA ALA A 222 12.09 9.91 9.11
C ALA A 222 13.16 9.71 10.19
N ARG A 223 14.35 9.20 9.83
CA ARG A 223 15.46 8.97 10.77
C ARG A 223 16.08 10.26 11.29
N LYS A 224 16.01 11.34 10.52
CA LYS A 224 16.52 12.67 10.87
C LYS A 224 15.41 13.67 11.20
N GLU A 225 14.16 13.22 11.17
CA GLU A 225 12.95 14.05 11.33
C GLU A 225 12.93 15.28 10.40
N LEU A 226 13.49 15.14 9.19
CA LEU A 226 13.54 16.24 8.21
C LEU A 226 12.27 16.25 7.36
N ASP A 227 11.70 17.45 7.20
CA ASP A 227 10.60 17.77 6.28
C ASP A 227 9.34 16.88 6.45
N MET A 228 9.13 16.36 7.66
CA MET A 228 8.02 15.46 7.98
C MET A 228 6.66 16.16 8.04
N GLU A 229 6.62 17.47 8.23
CA GLU A 229 5.36 18.20 8.44
C GLU A 229 4.42 18.14 7.22
N ALA A 230 4.97 18.14 6.00
CA ALA A 230 4.16 18.01 4.79
C ALA A 230 3.39 16.67 4.77
N TRP A 231 4.04 15.59 5.22
CA TRP A 231 3.43 14.27 5.36
C TRP A 231 2.34 14.26 6.45
N TYR A 232 2.61 14.86 7.60
CA TYR A 232 1.63 14.94 8.69
C TYR A 232 0.41 15.78 8.30
N ALA A 233 0.62 16.94 7.68
CA ALA A 233 -0.45 17.78 7.18
C ALA A 233 -1.32 17.04 6.14
N TRP A 234 -0.69 16.30 5.23
CA TRP A 234 -1.40 15.49 4.26
C TRP A 234 -2.26 14.41 4.93
N LEU A 235 -1.75 13.71 5.95
CA LEU A 235 -2.55 12.74 6.72
C LEU A 235 -3.77 13.37 7.39
N ARG A 236 -3.59 14.55 8.02
CA ARG A 236 -4.69 15.30 8.66
C ARG A 236 -5.78 15.65 7.63
N GLU A 237 -5.38 16.15 6.47
CA GLU A 237 -6.28 16.50 5.37
C GLU A 237 -7.04 15.27 4.86
N GLN A 238 -6.34 14.16 4.60
CA GLN A 238 -6.96 12.96 4.06
C GLN A 238 -7.95 12.32 5.05
N LEU A 239 -7.66 12.33 6.35
CA LEU A 239 -8.56 11.82 7.37
C LEU A 239 -9.82 12.69 7.48
N ALA A 240 -9.67 14.01 7.47
CA ALA A 240 -10.81 14.94 7.46
C ALA A 240 -11.68 14.70 6.22
N ALA A 241 -11.06 14.55 5.05
CA ALA A 241 -11.77 14.25 3.81
C ALA A 241 -12.48 12.88 3.86
N GLN A 242 -11.89 11.86 4.48
CA GLN A 242 -12.53 10.55 4.62
C GLN A 242 -13.75 10.60 5.52
N ARG A 243 -13.66 11.26 6.68
CA ARG A 243 -14.81 11.45 7.58
C ARG A 243 -15.94 12.21 6.89
N ALA A 244 -15.61 13.23 6.07
CA ALA A 244 -16.59 13.96 5.29
C ALA A 244 -17.27 13.07 4.21
N ARG A 245 -16.53 12.20 3.52
CA ARG A 245 -17.10 11.25 2.54
C ARG A 245 -18.07 10.27 3.21
N VAL A 246 -17.67 9.66 4.31
CA VAL A 246 -18.49 8.71 5.06
C VAL A 246 -19.76 9.37 5.59
N ALA A 247 -19.68 10.61 6.09
CA ALA A 247 -20.84 11.38 6.53
C ALA A 247 -21.88 11.62 5.40
N GLN A 248 -21.45 11.57 4.14
CA GLN A 248 -22.31 11.67 2.95
C GLN A 248 -22.75 10.29 2.43
N GLY A 249 -22.44 9.19 3.13
CA GLY A 249 -22.72 7.82 2.69
C GLY A 249 -21.86 7.38 1.50
N GLN A 250 -20.71 8.00 1.28
CA GLN A 250 -19.79 7.70 0.19
C GLN A 250 -18.55 6.96 0.70
N SER A 251 -17.93 6.20 -0.21
CA SER A 251 -16.68 5.47 0.03
C SER A 251 -15.62 5.86 -1.01
N ARG A 252 -14.34 5.65 -0.69
CA ARG A 252 -13.22 5.83 -1.62
C ARG A 252 -12.58 4.49 -1.94
N ARG A 253 -12.45 4.19 -3.23
CA ARG A 253 -11.61 3.10 -3.74
C ARG A 253 -10.21 3.63 -4.08
N PRO A 254 -9.15 2.86 -3.84
CA PRO A 254 -7.80 3.24 -4.20
C PRO A 254 -7.63 3.12 -5.72
N ALA A 255 -6.67 3.84 -6.28
CA ALA A 255 -6.27 3.61 -7.64
C ALA A 255 -5.59 2.22 -7.74
N ILE A 256 -6.15 1.34 -8.55
CA ILE A 256 -5.56 0.02 -8.85
C ILE A 256 -5.60 -0.13 -10.36
N GLN A 257 -4.46 -0.43 -10.97
CA GLN A 257 -4.46 -0.82 -12.37
C GLN A 257 -4.83 -2.30 -12.46
N SER A 258 -5.94 -2.59 -13.13
CA SER A 258 -6.11 -3.93 -13.70
C SER A 258 -5.02 -4.11 -14.75
N ASP A 259 -4.15 -5.09 -14.54
CA ASP A 259 -3.03 -5.35 -15.42
C ASP A 259 -3.50 -5.57 -16.88
N GLY A 260 -3.09 -4.68 -17.78
CA GLY A 260 -2.77 -5.03 -19.17
C GLY A 260 -3.85 -5.01 -20.27
N GLN A 261 -5.14 -4.76 -20.00
CA GLN A 261 -6.13 -4.77 -21.11
C GLN A 261 -6.07 -3.53 -22.02
N THR A 262 -5.74 -2.36 -21.48
CA THR A 262 -5.87 -1.10 -22.24
C THR A 262 -4.67 -0.76 -23.10
N TYR A 263 -3.50 -1.36 -22.88
CA TYR A 263 -2.25 -0.94 -23.55
C TYR A 263 -1.73 -1.93 -24.60
N HIS A 264 -2.23 -3.17 -24.65
CA HIS A 264 -1.86 -4.14 -25.69
C HIS A 264 -2.95 -4.37 -26.74
N SER A 265 -4.09 -3.67 -26.65
CA SER A 265 -5.19 -3.75 -27.61
C SER A 265 -5.08 -2.75 -28.78
N THR A 266 -4.05 -1.89 -28.83
CA THR A 266 -3.91 -0.84 -29.86
C THR A 266 -2.76 -1.01 -30.85
N THR A 267 -2.25 -2.24 -31.06
CA THR A 267 -1.33 -2.51 -32.17
C THR A 267 -1.79 -3.67 -33.05
N VAL A 268 -2.97 -3.54 -33.67
CA VAL A 268 -3.28 -4.17 -34.96
C VAL A 268 -4.27 -3.28 -35.74
N CYS A 269 -3.73 -2.43 -36.61
CA CYS A 269 -4.23 -2.14 -37.96
C CYS A 269 -3.12 -1.44 -38.74
#